data_AF-A0A943RKU5-F1
#
_entry.id   AF-A0A943RKU5-F1
#
_cell.length_a   1.000
_cell.length_b   1.000
_cell.length_c   1.000
_cell.angle_alpha   90.00
_cell.angle_beta   90.00
_cell.angle_gamma   90.00
#
_symmetry.space_group_name_H-M   'P 1'
#
loop_
_entity.id
_entity.type
_entity.pdbx_description
1 polymer ?
#
loop_
_entity_poly.entity_id
_entity_poly.type
_entity_poly.pdbx_seq_one_letter_code
_entity_poly.pdbx_strand_id
1 'polypeptide(L)' 'MKVKEYMISIYAVLVKNSKRDIESLPEEYIIPVAEYLAAQEEGTLEPEE' A
#
# COMPACT_ATOMS: atom_id res chain seq x y z
N MET A 1 0.90 -15.47 8.81
CA MET A 1 -0.48 -15.02 8.50
C MET A 1 -0.59 -14.95 6.97
N LYS A 2 -1.78 -15.02 6.36
CA LYS A 2 -1.91 -14.77 4.93
C LYS A 2 -2.17 -13.27 4.72
N VAL A 3 -1.39 -12.66 3.84
CA VAL A 3 -1.61 -11.28 3.38
C VAL A 3 -3.02 -11.19 2.79
N LYS A 4 -3.79 -10.22 3.25
CA LYS A 4 -5.11 -9.90 2.72
C LYS A 4 -4.92 -8.80 1.68
N GLU A 5 -5.04 -9.11 0.40
CA GLU A 5 -4.72 -8.18 -0.70
C GLU A 5 -5.47 -6.84 -0.57
N TYR A 6 -6.74 -6.86 -0.15
CA TYR A 6 -7.52 -5.63 0.07
C TYR A 6 -6.91 -4.70 1.14
N MET A 7 -6.07 -5.19 2.06
CA MET A 7 -5.41 -4.35 3.06
C MET A 7 -4.24 -3.55 2.47
N ILE A 8 -3.69 -3.96 1.33
CA ILE A 8 -2.59 -3.25 0.67
C ILE A 8 -3.06 -1.87 0.22
N SER A 9 -4.20 -1.78 -0.46
CA SER A 9 -4.79 -0.50 -0.88
C SER A 9 -5.19 0.37 0.31
N ILE A 10 -5.76 -0.22 1.37
CA ILE A 10 -6.10 0.51 2.60
C ILE A 10 -4.86 1.08 3.28
N TYR A 11 -3.79 0.30 3.44
CA TYR A 11 -2.55 0.79 4.02
C TYR A 11 -1.87 1.82 3.15
N ALA A 12 -1.89 1.65 1.83
CA ALA A 12 -1.39 2.65 0.90
C ALA A 12 -2.11 4.00 1.08
N VAL A 13 -3.45 3.99 1.18
CA VAL A 13 -4.24 5.22 1.47
C VAL A 13 -3.83 5.83 2.81
N LEU A 14 -3.68 5.02 3.87
CA LEU A 14 -3.29 5.52 5.19
C LEU A 14 -1.87 6.13 5.20
N VAL A 15 -0.92 5.51 4.48
CA VAL A 15 0.45 6.00 4.34
C VAL A 15 0.48 7.29 3.52
N LYS A 16 -0.21 7.34 2.38
CA LYS A 16 -0.31 8.53 1.51
C LYS A 16 -0.91 9.74 2.23
N ASN A 17 -1.82 9.51 3.18
CA ASN A 17 -2.43 10.55 4.01
C ASN A 17 -1.69 10.82 5.33
N SER A 18 -0.47 10.30 5.49
CA SER A 18 0.36 10.45 6.69
C SER A 18 -0.36 10.04 7.98
N LYS A 19 -1.31 9.09 7.89
CA LYS A 19 -2.01 8.51 9.05
C LYS A 19 -1.22 7.35 9.65
N ARG A 20 -0.29 6.77 8.89
CA ARG A 20 0.67 5.75 9.30
C ARG A 20 1.98 5.92 8.54
N ASP A 21 3.06 5.51 9.17
CA ASP A 21 4.36 5.36 8.52
C ASP A 21 4.46 3.97 7.91
N ILE A 22 5.16 3.86 6.78
CA ILE A 22 5.31 2.57 6.08
C ILE A 22 6.03 1.52 6.94
N GLU A 23 7.01 1.95 7.74
CA GLU A 23 7.78 1.09 8.65
C GLU A 23 6.96 0.64 9.88
N SER A 24 5.82 1.29 10.14
CA SER A 24 4.91 0.93 11.24
C SER A 24 3.89 -0.16 10.86
N LEU A 25 3.84 -0.52 9.57
CA LEU A 25 2.96 -1.58 9.08
C LEU A 25 3.47 -2.96 9.53
N PRO A 26 2.59 -3.98 9.58
CA PRO A 26 3.06 -5.34 9.78
C PRO A 26 4.02 -5.74 8.66
N GLU A 27 5.09 -6.48 8.98
CA GLU A 27 6.19 -6.82 8.07
C GLU A 27 5.71 -7.37 6.71
N GLU A 28 4.66 -8.19 6.73
CA GLU A 28 4.05 -8.78 5.53
C GLU A 28 3.41 -7.76 4.57
N TYR A 29 3.18 -6.52 5.00
CA TYR A 29 2.58 -5.45 4.20
C TYR A 29 3.56 -4.34 3.80
N ILE A 30 4.75 -4.26 4.40
CA ILE A 30 5.70 -3.17 4.12
C ILE A 30 6.08 -3.16 2.64
N ILE A 31 6.54 -4.30 2.12
CA ILE A 31 6.97 -4.43 0.71
C ILE A 31 5.78 -4.28 -0.25
N PRO A 32 4.66 -5.04 -0.09
CA PRO A 32 3.54 -4.92 -1.02
C PRO A 32 2.92 -3.52 -1.10
N VAL A 33 2.86 -2.79 0.03
CA VAL A 33 2.35 -1.42 0.06
C VAL A 33 3.32 -0.45 -0.60
N ALA A 34 4.64 -0.63 -0.41
CA ALA A 34 5.65 0.17 -1.09
C ALA A 34 5.58 0.00 -2.61
N GLU A 35 5.49 -1.25 -3.08
CA GLU A 35 5.36 -1.58 -4.52
C GLU A 35 4.06 -1.01 -5.10
N TYR A 36 2.94 -1.15 -4.37
CA TYR A 36 1.67 -0.59 -4.80
C TYR A 36 1.70 0.94 -4.91
N LEU A 37 2.31 1.63 -3.94
CA LEU A 37 2.50 3.08 -3.98
C LEU A 37 3.40 3.52 -5.13
N ALA A 38 4.51 2.81 -5.38
CA ALA A 38 5.40 3.09 -6.50
C ALA A 38 4.66 2.93 -7.84
N ALA A 39 3.92 1.84 -8.02
CA ALA A 39 3.17 1.59 -9.24
C ALA A 39 2.02 2.60 -9.47
N GLN A 40 1.44 3.17 -8.39
CA GLN A 40 0.49 4.29 -8.51
C GLN A 40 1.17 5.56 -9.03
N GLU A 41 2.36 5.91 -8.51
CA GLU A 41 3.09 7.11 -8.93
C GLU A 41 3.67 6.98 -10.34
N GLU A 42 4.06 5.76 -10.75
CA GLU A 42 4.46 5.45 -12.13
C GLU A 42 3.29 5.46 -13.12
N GLY A 43 2.05 5.48 -12.63
CA GLY A 43 0.83 5.41 -13.47
C GLY A 43 0.60 4.02 -14.08
N THR A 44 1.23 2.99 -13.53
CA THR A 44 1.14 1.59 -14.00
C THR A 44 -0.10 0.88 -13.44
N LEU A 45 -0.69 1.42 -12.37
CA LEU A 45 -1.98 0.97 -11.83
C LEU A 45 -3.09 1.88 -12.36
N GLU A 46 -3.94 1.35 -13.23
CA GLU A 46 -5.20 2.02 -13.59
C GLU A 46 -6.05 2.16 -12.32
N PRO A 47 -6.60 3.34 -12.01
CA PRO A 47 -7.60 3.44 -10.95
C PRO A 47 -8.79 2.56 -11.36
N GLU A 48 -9.15 1.57 -10.54
CA GLU A 48 -10.45 0.93 -10.68
C GLU A 48 -11.52 2.02 -10.48
N GLU A 49 -12.18 2.40 -11.58
CA GLU A 49 -13.31 3.36 -11.62
C GLU A 49 -14.53 2.88 -10.82
#